data_AF-A0A1Q7XNG7-F1
#
_entry.id   AF-A0A1Q7XNG7-F1
#
_cell.length_a   1.000
_cell.length_b   1.000
_cell.length_c   1.000
_cell.angle_alpha   90.00
_cell.angle_beta   90.00
_cell.angle_gamma   90.00
#
_symmetry.space_group_name_H-M   'P 1'
#
loop_
_entity.id
_entity.type
_entity.pdbx_description
1 polymer ?
#
loop_
_entity_poly.entity_id
_entity_poly.type
_entity_poly.pdbx_seq_one_letter_code
_entity_poly.pdbx_strand_id
1 'polypeptide(L)'
;MASRATKKWRYRQQRTNHELKSKLISTGLVGARTCINWETTRQEKMSKVLLDFVEPYTAAADSNEEVQKIVLVGLLAWNIALLPTELRQESLDTMIAKAVPPDAAADFQEIIDEMIERKVKYFAENRRFILAHHWTMTTKGPHLSVISTTD
;
A
#
# COMPACT_ATOMS: atom_id res chain seq x y z
N MET A 1 -27.41 11.00 10.88
CA MET A 1 -27.73 9.57 11.12
C MET A 1 -27.07 8.73 10.04
N ALA A 2 -26.09 7.88 10.36
CA ALA A 2 -25.44 7.02 9.36
C ALA A 2 -26.37 5.85 8.97
N SER A 3 -26.57 5.65 7.67
CA SER A 3 -27.39 4.57 7.09
C SER A 3 -26.97 3.18 7.61
N ARG A 4 -27.94 2.26 7.73
CA ARG A 4 -27.70 0.86 8.15
C ARG A 4 -26.64 0.16 7.28
N ALA A 5 -26.49 0.57 6.02
CA ALA A 5 -25.47 0.07 5.09
C ALA A 5 -24.04 0.48 5.51
N THR A 6 -23.82 1.74 5.89
CA THR A 6 -22.49 2.21 6.34
C THR A 6 -22.11 1.63 7.70
N LYS A 7 -23.09 1.33 8.57
CA LYS A 7 -22.85 0.66 9.85
C LYS A 7 -22.41 -0.80 9.68
N LYS A 8 -23.06 -1.54 8.76
CA LYS A 8 -22.70 -2.94 8.43
C LYS A 8 -21.36 -3.02 7.70
N TRP A 9 -21.03 -2.04 6.87
CA TRP A 9 -19.73 -1.90 6.21
C TRP A 9 -18.60 -1.70 7.22
N ARG A 10 -18.75 -0.77 8.18
CA ARG A 10 -17.76 -0.55 9.25
C ARG A 10 -17.49 -1.81 10.08
N TYR A 11 -18.53 -2.59 10.35
CA TYR A 11 -18.41 -3.82 11.16
C TYR A 11 -17.72 -4.96 10.41
N ARG A 12 -17.98 -5.11 9.10
CA ARG A 12 -17.28 -6.09 8.25
C ARG A 12 -15.80 -5.72 8.12
N GLN A 13 -15.52 -4.45 7.82
CA GLN A 13 -14.17 -3.90 7.78
C GLN A 13 -13.45 -4.16 9.11
N GLN A 14 -14.04 -3.83 10.26
CA GLN A 14 -13.43 -4.07 11.59
C GLN A 14 -13.02 -5.53 11.86
N ARG A 15 -13.75 -6.53 11.36
CA ARG A 15 -13.36 -7.95 11.50
C ARG A 15 -12.18 -8.31 10.62
N THR A 16 -12.21 -7.96 9.33
CA THR A 16 -11.08 -8.16 8.42
C THR A 16 -9.83 -7.44 8.94
N ASN A 17 -10.04 -6.25 9.51
CA ASN A 17 -9.01 -5.40 10.11
C ASN A 17 -8.37 -6.03 11.35
N HIS A 18 -9.17 -6.66 12.22
CA HIS A 18 -8.64 -7.38 13.37
C HIS A 18 -7.84 -8.61 12.94
N GLU A 19 -8.30 -9.34 11.93
CA GLU A 19 -7.61 -10.52 11.41
C GLU A 19 -6.28 -10.14 10.72
N LEU A 20 -6.28 -9.10 9.90
CA LEU A 20 -5.07 -8.55 9.28
C LEU A 20 -4.09 -8.02 10.32
N LYS A 21 -4.57 -7.27 11.33
CA LYS A 21 -3.73 -6.84 12.45
C LYS A 21 -3.09 -8.04 13.16
N SER A 22 -3.85 -9.09 13.44
CA SER A 22 -3.29 -10.30 14.06
C SER A 22 -2.24 -11.00 13.19
N LYS A 23 -2.43 -11.07 11.87
CA LYS A 23 -1.46 -11.67 10.92
C LYS A 23 -0.19 -10.83 10.79
N LEU A 24 -0.33 -9.51 10.79
CA LEU A 24 0.79 -8.58 10.70
C LEU A 24 1.61 -8.56 12.00
N ILE A 25 0.97 -8.75 13.17
CA ILE A 25 1.66 -8.95 14.45
C ILE A 25 2.39 -10.29 14.48
N SER A 26 1.75 -11.37 14.01
CA SER A 26 2.37 -12.72 14.03
C SER A 26 3.57 -12.86 13.09
N THR A 27 3.67 -12.00 12.08
CA THR A 27 4.81 -11.97 11.13
C THR A 27 5.95 -11.07 11.60
N GLY A 28 5.80 -10.34 12.72
CA GLY A 28 6.83 -9.43 13.24
C GLY A 28 6.95 -8.10 12.48
N LEU A 29 6.20 -7.91 11.39
CA LEU A 29 6.16 -6.69 10.59
C LEU A 29 5.65 -5.47 11.38
N VAL A 30 4.85 -5.70 12.41
CA VAL A 30 4.33 -4.66 13.32
C VAL A 30 4.27 -5.20 14.74
N GLY A 31 4.68 -4.38 15.72
CA GLY A 31 4.58 -4.76 17.12
C GLY A 31 3.12 -4.82 17.60
N ALA A 32 2.86 -5.57 18.67
CA ALA A 32 1.52 -5.71 19.27
C ALA A 32 0.88 -4.35 19.68
N ARG A 33 1.72 -3.33 19.91
CA ARG A 33 1.32 -1.96 20.26
C ARG A 33 1.11 -1.03 19.05
N THR A 34 1.24 -1.52 17.83
CA THR A 34 1.14 -0.67 16.63
C THR A 34 -0.28 -0.12 16.50
N CYS A 35 -0.37 1.21 16.51
CA CYS A 35 -1.60 1.94 16.26
C CYS A 35 -1.89 1.91 14.75
N ILE A 36 -3.08 1.41 14.40
CA ILE A 36 -3.56 1.38 13.01
C ILE A 36 -4.54 2.52 12.85
N ASN A 37 -4.28 3.39 11.88
CA ASN A 37 -5.12 4.55 11.61
C ASN A 37 -6.00 4.30 10.39
N TRP A 38 -7.29 4.58 10.55
CA TRP A 38 -8.31 4.45 9.51
C TRP A 38 -8.75 5.87 9.19
N GLU A 39 -8.04 6.52 8.26
CA GLU A 39 -8.37 7.85 7.73
C GLU A 39 -8.76 8.89 8.81
N THR A 40 -7.75 9.46 9.50
CA THR A 40 -7.97 10.62 10.38
C THR A 40 -7.81 11.93 9.63
N THR A 41 -8.63 12.92 10.00
CA THR A 41 -8.68 14.27 9.40
C THR A 41 -7.49 15.18 9.74
N ARG A 42 -6.59 14.77 10.65
CA ARG A 42 -5.46 15.59 11.12
C ARG A 42 -4.10 15.16 10.56
N GLN A 43 -4.00 14.01 9.91
CA GLN A 43 -2.78 13.53 9.26
C GLN A 43 -2.97 13.45 7.75
N GLU A 44 -1.88 13.53 7.00
CA GLU A 44 -1.91 13.41 5.55
C GLU A 44 -2.51 12.06 5.14
N LYS A 45 -3.46 12.07 4.20
CA LYS A 45 -4.20 10.88 3.76
C LYS A 45 -3.27 9.95 3.00
N MET A 46 -3.03 8.75 3.53
CA MET A 46 -2.15 7.77 2.88
C MET A 46 -2.64 7.31 1.50
N SER A 47 -3.94 7.31 1.24
CA SER A 47 -4.45 7.04 -0.11
C SER A 47 -4.03 8.10 -1.11
N LYS A 48 -4.02 9.39 -0.71
CA LYS A 48 -3.50 10.47 -1.52
C LYS A 48 -1.98 10.36 -1.70
N VAL A 49 -1.25 10.13 -0.61
CA VAL A 49 0.21 9.94 -0.65
C VAL A 49 0.60 8.81 -1.61
N LEU A 50 -0.08 7.67 -1.53
CA LEU A 50 0.20 6.54 -2.41
C LEU A 50 -0.10 6.88 -3.87
N LEU A 51 -1.19 7.59 -4.16
CA LEU A 51 -1.51 8.03 -5.52
C LEU A 51 -0.49 9.04 -6.06
N ASP A 52 -0.09 10.04 -5.26
CA ASP A 52 0.93 11.03 -5.63
C ASP A 52 2.32 10.36 -5.81
N PHE A 53 2.58 9.29 -5.06
CA PHE A 53 3.78 8.47 -5.20
C PHE A 53 3.83 7.76 -6.56
N VAL A 54 2.73 7.10 -6.97
CA VAL A 54 2.67 6.32 -8.21
C VAL A 54 2.28 7.12 -9.45
N GLU A 55 1.92 8.40 -9.30
CA GLU A 55 1.45 9.28 -10.39
C GLU A 55 2.27 9.16 -11.69
N PRO A 56 3.63 9.19 -11.67
CA PRO A 56 4.42 9.14 -12.91
C PRO A 56 4.21 7.86 -13.71
N TYR A 57 3.88 6.76 -13.03
CA TYR A 57 3.69 5.44 -13.64
C TYR A 57 2.27 5.26 -14.14
N THR A 58 1.29 5.90 -13.50
CA THR A 58 -0.12 5.82 -13.90
C THR A 58 -0.44 6.62 -15.17
N ALA A 59 0.42 7.56 -15.57
CA ALA A 59 0.22 8.36 -16.77
C ALA A 59 0.25 7.53 -18.07
N ALA A 60 0.91 6.37 -18.04
CA ALA A 60 1.01 5.44 -19.18
C ALA A 60 -0.04 4.32 -19.14
N ALA A 61 -0.94 4.32 -18.15
CA ALA A 61 -1.96 3.27 -18.02
C ALA A 61 -3.18 3.58 -18.91
N ASP A 62 -3.60 2.60 -19.70
CA ASP A 62 -4.73 2.71 -20.62
C ASP A 62 -6.06 2.30 -19.96
N SER A 63 -6.00 1.70 -18.77
CA SER A 63 -7.17 1.20 -18.05
C SER A 63 -7.10 1.36 -16.54
N ASN A 64 -8.29 1.35 -15.91
CA ASN A 64 -8.40 1.32 -14.45
C ASN A 64 -7.73 0.09 -13.84
N GLU A 65 -7.71 -1.04 -14.56
CA GLU A 65 -7.10 -2.28 -14.08
C GLU A 65 -5.57 -2.17 -14.04
N GLU A 66 -4.97 -1.52 -15.02
CA GLU A 66 -3.54 -1.20 -15.03
C GLU A 66 -3.17 -0.23 -13.92
N VAL A 67 -3.96 0.83 -13.73
CA VAL A 67 -3.77 1.75 -12.59
C VAL A 67 -3.82 1.00 -11.26
N GLN A 68 -4.75 0.05 -11.08
CA GLN A 68 -4.83 -0.77 -9.87
C GLN A 68 -3.59 -1.63 -9.67
N LYS A 69 -3.05 -2.23 -10.75
CA LYS A 69 -1.80 -3.00 -10.70
C LYS A 69 -0.61 -2.12 -10.34
N ILE A 70 -0.49 -0.94 -10.94
CA ILE A 70 0.57 0.04 -10.63
C ILE A 70 0.50 0.48 -9.17
N VAL A 71 -0.71 0.77 -8.66
CA VAL A 71 -0.91 1.12 -7.25
C VAL A 71 -0.50 -0.03 -6.32
N LEU A 72 -0.81 -1.28 -6.69
CA LEU A 72 -0.41 -2.45 -5.92
C LEU A 72 1.12 -2.61 -5.88
N VAL A 73 1.78 -2.46 -7.04
CA VAL A 73 3.24 -2.50 -7.16
C VAL A 73 3.88 -1.37 -6.36
N GLY A 74 3.37 -0.15 -6.48
CA GLY A 74 3.83 1.00 -5.72
C GLY A 74 3.65 0.84 -4.21
N LEU A 75 2.56 0.21 -3.75
CA LEU A 75 2.37 -0.12 -2.34
C LEU A 75 3.47 -1.05 -1.82
N LEU A 76 3.85 -2.06 -2.62
CA LEU A 76 4.90 -3.00 -2.25
C LEU A 76 6.26 -2.30 -2.21
N ALA A 77 6.60 -1.53 -3.24
CA ALA A 77 7.82 -0.71 -3.27
C ALA A 77 7.90 0.27 -2.09
N TRP A 78 6.78 0.92 -1.74
CA TRP A 78 6.67 1.81 -0.59
C TRP A 78 7.04 1.11 0.72
N ASN A 79 6.48 -0.08 0.96
CA ASN A 79 6.74 -0.85 2.18
C ASN A 79 8.18 -1.39 2.20
N ILE A 80 8.72 -1.85 1.08
CA ILE A 80 10.11 -2.31 0.97
C ILE A 80 11.08 -1.17 1.28
N ALA A 81 10.81 0.04 0.78
CA ALA A 81 11.64 1.22 1.08
C ALA A 81 11.70 1.59 2.57
N LEU A 82 10.77 1.09 3.39
CA LEU A 82 10.76 1.28 4.84
C LEU A 82 11.51 0.17 5.60
N LEU A 83 11.81 -0.95 4.95
CA LEU A 83 12.57 -2.03 5.57
C LEU A 83 14.05 -1.63 5.74
N PRO A 84 14.74 -2.24 6.73
CA PRO A 84 16.20 -2.25 6.79
C PRO A 84 16.80 -2.74 5.48
N THR A 85 17.93 -2.16 5.06
CA THR A 85 18.55 -2.43 3.76
C THR A 85 18.83 -3.92 3.55
N GLU A 86 19.15 -4.64 4.62
CA GLU A 86 19.46 -6.06 4.63
C GLU A 86 18.24 -6.93 4.24
N LEU A 87 17.03 -6.45 4.51
CA LEU A 87 15.78 -7.17 4.24
C LEU A 87 15.13 -6.77 2.91
N ARG A 88 15.63 -5.71 2.26
CA ARG A 88 15.03 -5.20 1.01
C ARG A 88 15.20 -6.19 -0.12
N GLN A 89 16.44 -6.65 -0.36
CA GLN A 89 16.73 -7.55 -1.46
C GLN A 89 15.97 -8.88 -1.33
N GLU A 90 15.97 -9.48 -0.14
CA GLU A 90 15.20 -10.72 0.12
C GLU A 90 13.70 -10.54 -0.15
N SER A 91 13.15 -9.39 0.24
CA SER A 91 11.74 -9.07 0.01
C SER A 91 11.44 -8.87 -1.49
N LEU A 92 12.34 -8.22 -2.22
CA LEU A 92 12.25 -8.02 -3.67
C LEU A 92 12.32 -9.36 -4.41
N ASP A 93 13.32 -10.18 -4.12
CA ASP A 93 13.52 -11.49 -4.75
C ASP A 93 12.30 -12.39 -4.55
N THR A 94 11.74 -12.39 -3.32
CA THR A 94 10.52 -13.16 -2.99
C THR A 94 9.31 -12.67 -3.78
N MET A 95 9.19 -11.36 -4.00
CA MET A 95 8.10 -10.76 -4.76
C MET A 95 8.22 -11.09 -6.26
N ILE A 96 9.41 -10.91 -6.82
CA ILE A 96 9.71 -11.21 -8.23
C ILE A 96 9.41 -12.69 -8.51
N ALA A 97 9.94 -13.60 -7.70
CA ALA A 97 9.75 -15.04 -7.88
C ALA A 97 8.27 -15.50 -7.84
N LYS A 98 7.38 -14.75 -7.19
CA LYS A 98 5.96 -15.09 -7.04
C LYS A 98 5.05 -14.42 -8.07
N ALA A 99 5.41 -13.22 -8.52
CA ALA A 99 4.50 -12.35 -9.26
C ALA A 99 4.96 -12.04 -10.69
N VAL A 100 6.22 -12.35 -11.03
CA VAL A 100 6.84 -11.91 -12.28
C VAL A 100 7.40 -13.12 -13.02
N PRO A 101 7.10 -13.27 -14.33
CA PRO A 101 7.76 -14.24 -15.19
C PRO A 101 9.30 -14.05 -15.21
N PRO A 102 10.10 -15.12 -15.29
CA PRO A 102 11.57 -15.02 -15.22
C PRO A 102 12.20 -14.09 -16.28
N ASP A 103 11.59 -14.00 -17.45
CA ASP A 103 12.02 -13.15 -18.57
C ASP A 103 11.75 -11.66 -18.35
N ALA A 104 10.83 -11.31 -17.45
CA ALA A 104 10.50 -9.93 -17.08
C ALA A 104 11.07 -9.52 -15.70
N ALA A 105 11.82 -10.40 -15.03
CA ALA A 105 12.29 -10.20 -13.67
C ALA A 105 13.24 -8.99 -13.52
N ALA A 106 14.18 -8.83 -14.47
CA ALA A 106 15.16 -7.75 -14.44
C ALA A 106 14.49 -6.38 -14.62
N ASP A 107 13.65 -6.24 -15.64
CA ASP A 107 12.90 -5.01 -15.91
C ASP A 107 12.00 -4.63 -14.73
N PHE A 108 11.36 -5.63 -14.10
CA PHE A 108 10.53 -5.40 -12.93
C PHE A 108 11.35 -4.94 -11.72
N GLN A 109 12.54 -5.51 -11.51
CA GLN A 109 13.42 -5.10 -10.42
C GLN A 109 13.85 -3.64 -10.59
N GLU A 110 14.24 -3.24 -11.80
CA GLU A 110 14.62 -1.86 -12.12
C GLU A 110 13.49 -0.87 -11.79
N ILE A 111 12.25 -1.18 -12.19
CA ILE A 111 11.08 -0.35 -11.89
C ILE A 111 10.86 -0.21 -10.37
N ILE A 112 11.02 -1.29 -9.60
CA ILE A 112 10.85 -1.23 -8.14
C ILE A 112 11.96 -0.41 -7.50
N ASP A 113 13.21 -0.57 -7.95
CA ASP A 113 14.34 0.19 -7.42
C ASP A 113 14.14 1.69 -7.68
N GLU A 114 13.70 2.09 -8.87
CA GLU A 114 13.32 3.48 -9.16
C GLU A 114 12.20 3.99 -8.24
N MET A 115 11.18 3.16 -7.98
CA MET A 115 10.10 3.51 -7.06
C MET A 115 10.62 3.69 -5.62
N ILE A 116 11.52 2.82 -5.15
CA ILE A 116 12.15 2.92 -3.83
C ILE A 116 12.96 4.21 -3.73
N GLU A 117 13.79 4.51 -4.75
CA GLU A 117 14.56 5.75 -4.81
C GLU A 117 13.66 6.98 -4.78
N ARG A 118 12.56 6.98 -5.55
CA ARG A 118 11.55 8.04 -5.53
C ARG A 118 10.95 8.22 -4.14
N LYS A 119 10.61 7.13 -3.44
CA LYS A 119 10.09 7.18 -2.07
C LYS A 119 11.10 7.84 -1.15
N VAL A 120 12.36 7.42 -1.20
CA VAL A 120 13.44 7.98 -0.37
C VAL A 120 13.68 9.45 -0.70
N LYS A 121 13.54 9.87 -1.96
CA LYS A 121 13.80 11.25 -2.40
C LYS A 121 12.69 12.23 -2.03
N TYR A 122 11.42 11.86 -2.24
CA TYR A 122 10.29 12.79 -2.12
C TYR A 122 9.39 12.53 -0.90
N PHE A 123 9.47 11.34 -0.30
CA PHE A 123 8.60 10.89 0.79
C PHE A 123 9.40 10.32 1.97
N ALA A 124 10.61 10.83 2.20
CA ALA A 124 11.53 10.36 3.24
C ALA A 124 10.95 10.45 4.66
N GLU A 125 10.18 11.50 4.92
CA GLU A 125 9.60 11.80 6.24
C GLU A 125 8.47 10.85 6.62
N ASN A 126 7.76 10.29 5.62
CA ASN A 126 6.65 9.39 5.87
C ASN A 126 7.19 7.98 6.13
N ARG A 127 7.08 7.55 7.40
CA ARG A 127 7.55 6.24 7.88
C ARG A 127 6.42 5.22 8.02
N ARG A 128 5.21 5.56 7.55
CA ARG A 128 4.01 4.74 7.73
C ARG A 128 3.99 3.56 6.77
N PHE A 129 3.90 2.35 7.33
CA PHE A 129 3.67 1.15 6.55
C PHE A 129 2.22 1.09 6.10
N ILE A 130 2.00 0.68 4.86
CA ILE A 130 0.67 0.43 4.31
C ILE A 130 0.29 -1.02 4.60
N LEU A 131 -0.78 -1.21 5.35
CA LEU A 131 -1.19 -2.52 5.85
C LEU A 131 -2.28 -3.15 4.96
N ALA A 132 -3.12 -2.31 4.37
CA ALA A 132 -4.18 -2.75 3.47
C ALA A 132 -4.65 -1.59 2.58
N HIS A 133 -5.20 -1.95 1.43
CA HIS A 133 -5.85 -1.02 0.52
C HIS A 133 -7.18 -1.61 0.03
N HIS A 134 -8.13 -0.75 -0.33
CA HIS A 134 -9.42 -1.17 -0.86
C HIS A 134 -9.90 -0.20 -1.93
N TRP A 135 -10.29 -0.77 -3.07
CA TRP A 135 -10.94 -0.04 -4.15
C TRP A 135 -12.44 -0.09 -4.00
N THR A 136 -13.09 1.06 -4.10
CA THR A 136 -14.55 1.19 -4.09
C THR A 136 -15.00 2.00 -5.30
N MET A 137 -16.13 1.63 -5.90
CA MET A 137 -16.72 2.43 -6.96
C MET A 137 -17.65 3.47 -6.34
N THR A 138 -17.39 4.75 -6.60
CA THR A 138 -18.23 5.87 -6.17
C THR A 138 -18.90 6.53 -7.36
N THR A 139 -19.87 7.41 -7.12
CA THR A 139 -20.49 8.22 -8.19
C THR A 139 -19.50 9.15 -8.91
N LYS A 140 -18.30 9.35 -8.35
CA LYS A 140 -17.21 10.15 -8.92
C LYS A 140 -16.10 9.31 -9.56
N GLY A 141 -16.28 7.98 -9.62
CA GLY A 141 -15.30 7.03 -10.14
C GLY A 141 -14.65 6.16 -9.05
N PRO A 142 -13.57 5.44 -9.40
CA PRO A 142 -12.83 4.58 -8.49
C PRO A 142 -12.24 5.38 -7.33
N HIS A 143 -12.39 4.86 -6.11
CA HIS A 143 -11.90 5.48 -4.89
C HIS A 143 -11.05 4.49 -4.11
N LEU A 144 -9.81 4.90 -3.81
CA LEU A 144 -8.84 4.14 -3.04
C LEU A 144 -8.88 4.55 -1.57
N SER A 145 -9.12 3.59 -0.69
CA SER A 145 -8.91 3.73 0.76
C SER A 145 -7.66 2.95 1.16
N VAL A 146 -6.83 3.57 2.01
CA VAL A 146 -5.57 2.99 2.49
C VAL A 146 -5.54 3.01 4.01
N ILE A 147 -5.05 1.91 4.56
CA ILE A 147 -4.88 1.69 5.98
C ILE A 147 -3.39 1.63 6.25
N SER A 148 -2.91 2.45 7.18
CA SER A 148 -1.49 2.51 7.52
C SER A 148 -1.26 2.47 9.02
N THR A 149 -0.01 2.27 9.40
CA THR A 149 0.44 2.58 10.76
C THR A 149 0.32 4.08 11.02
N THR A 150 0.30 4.47 12.29
CA THR A 150 0.57 5.85 12.70
C THR A 150 2.08 6.07 12.73
N ASP A 151 2.52 7.31 12.49
CA ASP A 151 3.85 7.75 12.90
C ASP A 151 4.02 7.70 14.43
#